data_AF-A0A845S3C6-F1
#
_entry.id   AF-A0A845S3C6-F1
#
_cell.length_a   1.000
_cell.length_b   1.000
_cell.length_c   1.000
_cell.angle_alpha   90.00
_cell.angle_beta   90.00
_cell.angle_gamma   90.00
#
_symmetry.space_group_name_H-M   'P 1'
#
loop_
_entity.id
_entity.type
_entity.pdbx_description
1 polymer ?
#
loop_
_entity_poly.entity_id
_entity_poly.type
_entity_poly.pdbx_seq_one_letter_code
_entity_poly.pdbx_strand_id
1 'polypeptide(L)'
;TEINKVLTDINEKVLAGREKKVRFETLIDNHKVKISEIENKVKEDFKCSIDDLLNEEDKLSIEKASIEKIEASLKTLKDERDNMGAVNLRADDETKNLENQINKMMEDRKDLLAGILKLKSSINELNQKGREKLIDAFDKVGRKFNDVYTKLFGGGNARLELIESDDPLEAGLELLVSPPGKKLQSITLLSGGEQALTAMALIFAVFLINPAPICILDEVDAPLDDANVTRFCSLIEELTKITETKFIVITHHALTMSRMNRLYGVTMAERGVSQLVAVDLEKAEEMVA
;
A
#
# COMPACT_ATOMS: atom_id res chain seq x y z
N THR A 1 -107.44 62.79 28.27
CA THR A 1 -106.96 62.43 26.93
C THR A 1 -105.57 62.98 26.60
N GLU A 2 -105.09 64.02 27.29
CA GLU A 2 -103.71 64.53 27.11
C GLU A 2 -102.65 63.80 27.94
N ILE A 3 -102.97 63.38 29.17
CA ILE A 3 -102.03 62.68 30.07
C ILE A 3 -101.50 61.37 29.47
N ASN A 4 -102.35 60.61 28.77
CA ASN A 4 -101.94 59.37 28.09
C ASN A 4 -101.01 59.63 26.90
N LYS A 5 -101.14 60.77 26.19
CA LYS A 5 -100.21 61.14 25.10
C LYS A 5 -98.83 61.53 25.62
N VAL A 6 -98.78 62.21 26.77
CA VAL A 6 -97.51 62.56 27.44
C VAL A 6 -96.82 61.31 27.98
N LEU A 7 -97.58 60.36 28.55
CA LEU A 7 -97.04 59.07 29.00
C LEU A 7 -96.47 58.22 27.86
N THR A 8 -97.11 58.22 26.68
CA THR A 8 -96.57 57.51 25.51
C THR A 8 -95.29 58.16 24.97
N ASP A 9 -95.21 59.50 24.92
CA ASP A 9 -94.01 60.22 24.46
C ASP A 9 -92.82 60.06 25.42
N ILE A 10 -93.09 60.02 26.74
CA ILE A 10 -92.07 59.70 27.74
C ILE A 10 -91.59 58.25 27.60
N ASN A 11 -92.51 57.29 27.38
CA ASN A 11 -92.14 55.90 27.18
C ASN A 11 -91.32 55.69 25.90
N GLU A 12 -91.64 56.37 24.79
CA GLU A 12 -90.84 56.35 23.56
C GLU A 12 -89.44 56.91 23.78
N LYS A 13 -89.30 58.03 24.51
CA LYS A 13 -87.97 58.59 24.88
C LYS A 13 -87.18 57.66 25.79
N VAL A 14 -87.83 56.98 26.72
CA VAL A 14 -87.19 55.98 27.61
C VAL A 14 -86.75 54.75 26.83
N LEU A 15 -87.56 54.27 25.88
CA LEU A 15 -87.21 53.18 24.97
C LEU A 15 -86.00 53.56 24.09
N ALA A 16 -86.05 54.72 23.43
CA ALA A 16 -84.93 55.21 22.62
C ALA A 16 -83.64 55.44 23.45
N GLY A 17 -83.77 55.88 24.70
CA GLY A 17 -82.65 56.00 25.64
C GLY A 17 -82.07 54.64 26.04
N ARG A 18 -82.91 53.63 26.29
CA ARG A 18 -82.49 52.26 26.59
C ARG A 18 -81.81 51.60 25.40
N GLU A 19 -82.32 51.77 24.19
CA GLU A 19 -81.67 51.26 22.97
C GLU A 19 -80.28 51.85 22.77
N LYS A 20 -80.13 53.17 22.95
CA LYS A 20 -78.80 53.82 22.90
C LYS A 20 -77.86 53.27 23.96
N LYS A 21 -78.35 53.05 25.19
CA LYS A 21 -77.54 52.48 26.28
C LYS A 21 -77.04 51.07 25.93
N VAL A 22 -77.93 50.19 25.50
CA VAL A 22 -77.57 48.81 25.10
C VAL A 22 -76.59 48.81 23.93
N ARG A 23 -76.77 49.72 22.96
CA ARG A 23 -75.81 49.89 21.86
C ARG A 23 -74.43 50.34 22.33
N PHE A 24 -74.34 51.26 23.28
CA PHE A 24 -73.04 51.67 23.83
C PHE A 24 -72.41 50.58 24.70
N GLU A 25 -73.19 49.83 25.47
CA GLU A 25 -72.68 48.69 26.26
C GLU A 25 -72.10 47.60 25.36
N THR A 26 -72.81 47.21 24.30
CA THR A 26 -72.29 46.25 23.31
C THR A 26 -71.04 46.76 22.57
N LEU A 27 -70.94 48.07 22.32
CA LEU A 27 -69.71 48.64 21.75
C LEU A 27 -68.54 48.56 22.74
N ILE A 28 -68.77 48.89 24.02
CA ILE A 28 -67.75 48.79 25.07
C ILE A 28 -67.25 47.36 25.21
N ASP A 29 -68.16 46.38 25.23
CA ASP A 29 -67.77 44.98 25.37
C ASP A 29 -66.99 44.47 24.15
N ASN A 30 -67.40 44.85 22.93
CA ASN A 30 -66.63 44.55 21.72
C ASN A 30 -65.22 45.19 21.75
N HIS A 31 -65.09 46.42 22.26
CA HIS A 31 -63.78 47.06 22.40
C HIS A 31 -62.91 46.38 23.46
N LYS A 32 -63.48 45.94 24.58
CA LYS A 32 -62.75 45.17 25.60
C LYS A 32 -62.20 43.86 25.05
N VAL A 33 -63.01 43.14 24.27
CA VAL A 33 -62.55 41.90 23.61
C VAL A 33 -61.39 42.20 22.67
N LYS A 34 -61.51 43.23 21.81
CA LYS A 34 -60.42 43.63 20.91
C LYS A 34 -59.14 44.03 21.65
N ILE A 35 -59.25 44.73 22.77
CA ILE A 35 -58.10 45.07 23.60
C ILE A 35 -57.43 43.76 24.05
N SER A 36 -58.18 42.85 24.66
CA SER A 36 -57.62 41.57 25.15
C SER A 36 -56.96 40.72 24.05
N GLU A 37 -57.52 40.71 22.84
CA GLU A 37 -56.91 40.04 21.68
C GLU A 37 -55.56 40.67 21.30
N ILE A 38 -55.46 41.99 21.35
CA ILE A 38 -54.22 42.71 21.08
C ILE A 38 -53.20 42.43 22.19
N GLU A 39 -53.61 42.41 23.47
CA GLU A 39 -52.69 42.08 24.58
C GLU A 39 -52.08 40.69 24.43
N ASN A 40 -52.89 39.71 24.02
CA ASN A 40 -52.42 38.34 23.81
C ASN A 40 -51.45 38.24 22.63
N LYS A 41 -51.75 38.91 21.50
CA LYS A 41 -50.82 38.96 20.36
C LYS A 41 -49.48 39.59 20.71
N VAL A 42 -49.50 40.67 21.49
CA VAL A 42 -48.26 41.34 21.94
C VAL A 42 -47.44 40.40 22.83
N LYS A 43 -48.08 39.67 23.75
CA LYS A 43 -47.40 38.69 24.60
C LYS A 43 -46.81 37.52 23.81
N GLU A 44 -47.50 37.03 22.79
CA GLU A 44 -47.01 35.92 21.97
C GLU A 44 -45.84 36.34 21.08
N ASP A 45 -45.97 37.47 20.37
CA ASP A 45 -44.99 37.92 19.39
C ASP A 45 -43.75 38.55 20.05
N PHE A 46 -43.95 39.36 21.10
CA PHE A 46 -42.89 40.18 21.71
C PHE A 46 -42.51 39.76 23.13
N LYS A 47 -43.24 38.80 23.74
CA LYS A 47 -43.00 38.32 25.12
C LYS A 47 -42.98 39.42 26.18
N CYS A 48 -43.69 40.52 25.97
CA CYS A 48 -43.81 41.66 26.89
C CYS A 48 -45.29 42.09 27.10
N SER A 49 -45.56 42.91 28.11
CA SER A 49 -46.88 43.52 28.33
C SER A 49 -47.03 44.83 27.53
N ILE A 50 -48.27 45.25 27.25
CA ILE A 50 -48.54 46.54 26.59
C ILE A 50 -48.03 47.72 27.43
N ASP A 51 -48.16 47.64 28.75
CA ASP A 51 -47.64 48.65 29.66
C ASP A 51 -46.10 48.74 29.62
N ASP A 52 -45.41 47.62 29.38
CA ASP A 52 -43.95 47.60 29.26
C ASP A 52 -43.49 48.29 27.97
N LEU A 53 -44.26 48.17 26.88
CA LEU A 53 -44.00 48.84 25.61
C LEU A 53 -44.18 50.37 25.69
N LEU A 54 -45.12 50.84 26.52
CA LEU A 54 -45.36 52.26 26.76
C LEU A 54 -44.29 52.87 27.68
N ASN A 55 -43.72 52.09 28.59
CA ASN A 55 -42.65 52.54 29.49
C ASN A 55 -41.26 52.56 28.83
N GLU A 56 -41.07 51.83 27.72
CA GLU A 56 -39.88 51.88 26.85
C GLU A 56 -39.88 53.12 25.92
N GLU A 57 -40.33 54.27 26.42
CA GLU A 57 -40.47 55.54 25.68
C GLU A 57 -39.13 56.13 25.19
N ASP A 58 -37.98 55.52 25.51
CA ASP A 58 -36.65 56.10 25.25
C ASP A 58 -35.83 55.44 24.12
N LYS A 59 -36.37 54.49 23.33
CA LYS A 59 -35.54 53.79 22.32
C LYS A 59 -36.01 53.68 20.88
N LEU A 60 -37.19 54.16 20.50
CA LEU A 60 -37.47 54.35 19.08
C LEU A 60 -37.96 55.76 18.79
N SER A 61 -37.28 56.39 17.84
CA SER A 61 -37.69 57.59 17.10
C SER A 61 -38.99 57.34 16.32
N ILE A 62 -40.09 57.01 16.99
CA ILE A 62 -41.39 56.69 16.40
C ILE A 62 -42.02 57.96 15.77
N GLU A 63 -41.62 59.15 16.22
CA GLU A 63 -42.16 60.43 15.73
C GLU A 63 -41.87 60.76 14.25
N LYS A 64 -41.03 59.99 13.53
CA LYS A 64 -40.70 60.28 12.11
C LYS A 64 -40.88 59.13 11.12
N ALA A 65 -41.31 57.96 11.57
CA ALA A 65 -41.49 56.81 10.70
C ALA A 65 -42.97 56.60 10.38
N SER A 66 -43.34 56.71 9.10
CA SER A 66 -44.66 56.35 8.61
C SER A 66 -44.93 54.88 8.97
N ILE A 67 -46.05 54.59 9.63
CA ILE A 67 -46.46 53.22 10.03
C ILE A 67 -46.36 52.26 8.83
N GLU A 68 -46.76 52.73 7.64
CA GLU A 68 -46.66 52.01 6.36
C GLU A 68 -45.24 51.55 6.01
N LYS A 69 -44.21 52.35 6.31
CA LYS A 69 -42.80 52.00 6.04
C LYS A 69 -42.27 50.95 7.00
N ILE A 70 -42.70 51.02 8.26
CA ILE A 70 -42.33 50.02 9.28
C ILE A 70 -42.99 48.69 8.94
N GLU A 71 -44.27 48.70 8.56
CA GLU A 71 -44.98 47.49 8.15
C GLU A 71 -44.36 46.86 6.90
N ALA A 72 -44.00 47.67 5.90
CA ALA A 72 -43.30 47.19 4.71
C ALA A 72 -41.94 46.56 5.06
N SER A 73 -41.16 47.21 5.94
CA SER A 73 -39.85 46.70 6.37
C SER A 73 -39.96 45.42 7.20
N LEU A 74 -40.96 45.35 8.08
CA LEU A 74 -41.22 44.17 8.89
C LEU A 74 -41.68 43.00 8.03
N LYS A 75 -42.48 43.26 6.99
CA LYS A 75 -42.87 42.25 6.01
C LYS A 75 -41.66 41.73 5.23
N THR A 76 -40.80 42.61 4.71
CA THR A 76 -39.58 42.17 4.02
C THR A 76 -38.66 41.37 4.92
N LEU A 77 -38.48 41.76 6.19
CA LEU A 77 -37.65 41.01 7.14
C LEU A 77 -38.25 39.64 7.49
N LYS A 78 -39.58 39.54 7.57
CA LYS A 78 -40.27 38.25 7.77
C LYS A 78 -40.12 37.36 6.54
N ASP A 79 -40.30 37.91 5.34
CA ASP A 79 -40.14 37.18 4.08
C ASP A 79 -38.67 36.72 3.90
N GLU A 80 -37.69 37.56 4.25
CA GLU A 80 -36.26 37.21 4.27
C GLU A 80 -35.97 36.08 5.25
N ARG A 81 -36.50 36.15 6.48
CA ARG A 81 -36.36 35.09 7.49
C ARG A 81 -36.96 33.76 6.99
N ASP A 82 -38.15 33.81 6.40
CA ASP A 82 -38.84 32.61 5.94
C ASP A 82 -38.13 31.99 4.71
N ASN A 83 -37.48 32.82 3.88
CA ASN A 83 -36.63 32.38 2.77
C ASN A 83 -35.30 31.72 3.20
N MET A 84 -34.80 31.95 4.42
CA MET A 84 -33.59 31.28 4.92
C MET A 84 -33.77 29.76 5.12
N GLY A 85 -35.02 29.28 5.12
CA GLY A 85 -35.34 27.87 5.28
C GLY A 85 -35.28 27.40 6.73
N ALA A 86 -35.42 26.08 6.93
CA ALA A 86 -35.43 25.50 8.26
C ALA A 86 -34.03 25.55 8.90
N VAL A 87 -33.97 26.03 10.14
CA VAL A 87 -32.72 26.08 10.93
C VAL A 87 -32.35 24.67 11.38
N ASN A 88 -31.13 24.22 11.03
CA ASN A 88 -30.60 22.95 11.55
C ASN A 88 -30.06 23.16 12.98
N LEU A 89 -30.88 22.85 13.98
CA LEU A 89 -30.52 22.94 15.39
C LEU A 89 -29.38 21.99 15.80
N ARG A 90 -29.05 20.99 14.97
CA ARG A 90 -27.97 20.01 15.23
C ARG A 90 -26.65 20.39 14.55
N ALA A 91 -26.61 21.49 13.80
CA ALA A 91 -25.44 21.89 13.03
C ALA A 91 -24.18 22.00 13.90
N ASP A 92 -24.29 22.62 15.08
CA ASP A 92 -23.14 22.80 15.98
C ASP A 92 -22.54 21.47 16.45
N ASP A 93 -23.38 20.47 16.75
CA ASP A 93 -22.93 19.14 17.19
C ASP A 93 -22.35 18.34 16.02
N GLU A 94 -22.98 18.40 14.84
CA GLU A 94 -22.50 17.74 13.63
C GLU A 94 -21.17 18.31 13.16
N THR A 95 -20.99 19.63 13.16
CA THR A 95 -19.73 20.30 12.82
C THR A 95 -18.61 19.85 13.75
N LYS A 96 -18.83 19.84 15.07
CA LYS A 96 -17.82 19.35 16.04
C LYS A 96 -17.46 17.88 15.80
N ASN A 97 -18.44 17.03 15.51
CA ASN A 97 -18.20 15.61 15.23
C ASN A 97 -17.37 15.41 13.95
N LEU A 98 -17.70 16.16 12.89
CA LEU A 98 -16.96 16.13 11.63
C LEU A 98 -15.54 16.67 11.79
N GLU A 99 -15.34 17.77 12.52
CA GLU A 99 -14.02 18.30 12.84
C GLU A 99 -13.15 17.27 13.56
N ASN A 100 -13.72 16.56 14.55
CA ASN A 100 -13.00 15.49 15.25
C ASN A 100 -12.60 14.34 14.31
N GLN A 101 -13.50 13.92 13.41
CA GLN A 101 -13.19 12.89 12.42
C GLN A 101 -12.09 13.35 11.45
N ILE A 102 -12.19 14.59 10.96
CA ILE A 102 -11.20 15.18 10.06
C ILE A 102 -9.83 15.25 10.73
N ASN A 103 -9.77 15.71 11.98
CA ASN A 103 -8.52 15.80 12.74
C ASN A 103 -7.88 14.41 12.92
N LYS A 104 -8.67 13.40 13.27
CA LYS A 104 -8.19 12.03 13.38
C LYS A 104 -7.66 11.50 12.04
N MET A 105 -8.41 11.69 10.94
CA MET A 105 -7.95 11.28 9.61
C MET A 105 -6.68 12.00 9.17
N MET A 106 -6.48 13.26 9.57
CA MET A 106 -5.25 14.00 9.30
C MET A 106 -4.06 13.45 10.08
N GLU A 107 -4.27 13.05 11.33
CA GLU A 107 -3.25 12.40 12.16
C GLU A 107 -2.87 11.04 11.59
N ASP A 108 -3.87 10.18 11.29
CA ASP A 108 -3.65 8.88 10.64
C ASP A 108 -2.89 9.03 9.32
N ARG A 109 -3.22 10.04 8.50
CA ARG A 109 -2.51 10.33 7.25
C ARG A 109 -1.05 10.70 7.49
N LYS A 110 -0.77 11.51 8.52
CA LYS A 110 0.59 11.93 8.86
C LYS A 110 1.42 10.71 9.28
N ASP A 111 0.85 9.82 10.08
CA ASP A 111 1.51 8.60 10.52
C ASP A 111 1.78 7.64 9.35
N LEU A 112 0.82 7.47 8.44
CA LEU A 112 1.02 6.68 7.22
C LEU A 112 2.14 7.26 6.35
N LEU A 113 2.18 8.58 6.16
CA LEU A 113 3.25 9.23 5.39
C LEU A 113 4.62 9.05 6.06
N ALA A 114 4.70 9.17 7.39
CA ALA A 114 5.92 8.90 8.14
C ALA A 114 6.36 7.42 8.00
N GLY A 115 5.40 6.48 8.04
CA GLY A 115 5.63 5.06 7.80
C GLY A 115 6.20 4.79 6.40
N ILE A 116 5.61 5.40 5.37
CA ILE A 116 6.08 5.28 3.97
C ILE A 116 7.51 5.79 3.84
N LEU A 117 7.82 6.95 4.42
CA LEU A 117 9.18 7.51 4.38
C LEU A 117 10.20 6.59 5.06
N LYS A 118 9.86 6.04 6.23
CA LYS A 118 10.70 5.08 6.96
C LYS A 118 10.91 3.78 6.20
N LEU A 119 9.88 3.26 5.52
CA LEU A 119 10.01 2.08 4.68
C LEU A 119 10.90 2.35 3.48
N LYS A 120 10.72 3.49 2.80
CA LYS A 120 11.58 3.90 1.67
C LYS A 120 13.05 4.06 2.09
N SER A 121 13.33 4.66 3.24
CA SER A 121 14.71 4.76 3.73
C SER A 121 15.31 3.39 4.05
N SER A 122 14.51 2.50 4.64
CA SER A 122 14.95 1.11 4.94
C SER A 122 15.24 0.31 3.67
N ILE A 123 14.42 0.47 2.63
CA ILE A 123 14.64 -0.14 1.31
C ILE A 123 15.95 0.36 0.71
N ASN A 124 16.20 1.67 0.77
CA ASN A 124 17.44 2.25 0.24
C ASN A 124 18.68 1.73 0.97
N GLU A 125 18.63 1.62 2.31
CA GLU A 125 19.73 1.05 3.10
C GLU A 125 19.98 -0.43 2.76
N LEU A 126 18.91 -1.22 2.59
CA LEU A 126 19.01 -2.62 2.16
C LEU A 126 19.58 -2.75 0.75
N ASN A 127 19.13 -1.90 -0.18
CA ASN A 127 19.64 -1.90 -1.56
C ASN A 127 21.12 -1.53 -1.60
N GLN A 128 21.58 -0.57 -0.78
CA GLN A 128 22.99 -0.23 -0.68
C GLN A 128 23.83 -1.41 -0.19
N LYS A 129 23.42 -2.04 0.92
CA LYS A 129 24.07 -3.25 1.44
C LYS A 129 24.01 -4.42 0.44
N GLY A 130 22.92 -4.53 -0.30
CA GLY A 130 22.75 -5.51 -1.36
C GLY A 130 23.75 -5.33 -2.50
N ARG A 131 23.93 -4.10 -2.99
CA ARG A 131 24.91 -3.75 -4.03
C ARG A 131 26.34 -4.08 -3.59
N GLU A 132 26.71 -3.68 -2.38
CA GLU A 132 28.05 -3.96 -1.84
C GLU A 132 28.33 -5.47 -1.77
N LYS A 133 27.37 -6.25 -1.25
CA LYS A 133 27.51 -7.72 -1.20
C LYS A 133 27.53 -8.37 -2.57
N LEU A 134 26.73 -7.87 -3.51
CA LEU A 134 26.66 -8.41 -4.86
C LEU A 134 27.98 -8.17 -5.60
N ILE A 135 28.54 -6.97 -5.52
CA ILE A 135 29.84 -6.65 -6.14
C ILE A 135 30.96 -7.50 -5.52
N ASP A 136 31.00 -7.62 -4.18
CA ASP A 136 32.00 -8.47 -3.50
C ASP A 136 31.87 -9.95 -3.91
N ALA A 137 30.64 -10.47 -4.00
CA ALA A 137 30.39 -11.81 -4.50
C ALA A 137 30.79 -11.97 -5.98
N PHE A 138 30.44 -11.00 -6.83
CA PHE A 138 30.75 -10.99 -8.25
C PHE A 138 32.27 -11.01 -8.48
N ASP A 139 33.03 -10.19 -7.76
CA ASP A 139 34.49 -10.16 -7.85
C ASP A 139 35.12 -11.48 -7.39
N LYS A 140 34.58 -12.09 -6.32
CA LYS A 140 35.03 -13.40 -5.83
C LYS A 140 34.74 -14.50 -6.85
N VAL A 141 33.54 -14.54 -7.42
CA VAL A 141 33.14 -15.50 -8.46
C VAL A 141 34.01 -15.31 -9.69
N GLY A 142 34.21 -14.07 -10.15
CA GLY A 142 35.01 -13.77 -11.34
C GLY A 142 36.46 -14.27 -11.22
N ARG A 143 37.11 -14.08 -10.07
CA ARG A 143 38.46 -14.58 -9.82
C ARG A 143 38.51 -16.11 -9.84
N LYS A 144 37.61 -16.77 -9.09
CA LYS A 144 37.55 -18.24 -9.04
C LYS A 144 37.17 -18.86 -10.37
N PHE A 145 36.32 -18.18 -11.14
CA PHE A 145 35.94 -18.61 -12.47
C PHE A 145 37.13 -18.62 -13.41
N ASN A 146 37.94 -17.57 -13.42
CA ASN A 146 39.15 -17.55 -14.22
C ASN A 146 40.14 -18.65 -13.78
N ASP A 147 40.36 -18.83 -12.47
CA ASP A 147 41.25 -19.86 -11.95
C ASP A 147 40.83 -21.28 -12.38
N VAL A 148 39.54 -21.60 -12.23
CA VAL A 148 38.96 -22.91 -12.60
C VAL A 148 38.98 -23.10 -14.11
N TYR A 149 38.65 -22.07 -14.87
CA TYR A 149 38.65 -22.11 -16.33
C TYR A 149 40.05 -22.40 -16.88
N THR A 150 41.07 -21.65 -16.44
CA THR A 150 42.45 -21.85 -16.89
C THR A 150 42.95 -23.25 -16.56
N LYS A 151 42.55 -23.83 -15.42
CA LYS A 151 42.87 -25.23 -15.07
C LYS A 151 42.19 -26.25 -16.00
N LEU A 152 40.90 -26.08 -16.28
CA LEU A 152 40.14 -27.01 -17.14
C LEU A 152 40.58 -26.95 -18.61
N PHE A 153 40.96 -25.78 -19.12
CA PHE A 153 41.39 -25.62 -20.51
C PHE A 153 42.91 -25.73 -20.70
N GLY A 154 43.69 -25.82 -19.62
CA GLY A 154 45.17 -25.85 -19.68
C GLY A 154 45.76 -24.53 -20.18
N GLY A 155 45.07 -23.42 -19.94
CA GLY A 155 45.34 -22.10 -20.51
C GLY A 155 44.05 -21.34 -20.82
N GLY A 156 44.18 -20.15 -21.42
CA GLY A 156 43.03 -19.28 -21.70
C GLY A 156 42.60 -18.44 -20.50
N ASN A 157 41.69 -17.51 -20.77
CA ASN A 157 41.17 -16.56 -19.78
C ASN A 157 39.65 -16.49 -19.88
N ALA A 158 39.00 -16.29 -18.74
CA ALA A 158 37.56 -16.12 -18.63
C ALA A 158 37.23 -14.91 -17.76
N ARG A 159 36.24 -14.13 -18.17
CA ARG A 159 35.80 -12.92 -17.47
C ARG A 159 34.28 -12.84 -17.45
N LEU A 160 33.76 -12.40 -16.31
CA LEU A 160 32.37 -12.01 -16.14
C LEU A 160 32.25 -10.51 -16.36
N GLU A 161 31.24 -10.08 -17.12
CA GLU A 161 30.96 -8.67 -17.38
C GLU A 161 29.49 -8.37 -17.12
N LEU A 162 29.23 -7.25 -16.45
CA LEU A 162 27.88 -6.73 -16.25
C LEU A 162 27.50 -5.89 -17.46
N ILE A 163 26.31 -6.12 -18.01
CA ILE A 163 25.79 -5.47 -19.22
C ILE A 163 24.42 -4.85 -18.94
N GLU A 164 23.95 -4.02 -19.87
CA GLU A 164 22.62 -3.40 -19.91
C GLU A 164 22.37 -2.27 -18.90
N SER A 165 23.00 -2.28 -17.72
CA SER A 165 22.83 -1.22 -16.71
C SER A 165 24.11 -1.02 -15.89
N ASP A 166 24.32 0.22 -15.43
CA ASP A 166 25.36 0.55 -14.45
C ASP A 166 24.99 0.07 -13.03
N ASP A 167 23.70 -0.24 -12.80
CA ASP A 167 23.23 -0.78 -11.52
C ASP A 167 23.45 -2.30 -11.44
N PRO A 168 24.29 -2.80 -10.52
CA PRO A 168 24.54 -4.23 -10.38
C PRO A 168 23.29 -5.07 -10.04
N LEU A 169 22.23 -4.45 -9.52
CA LEU A 169 20.97 -5.13 -9.21
C LEU A 169 20.07 -5.32 -10.43
N GLU A 170 20.25 -4.50 -11.47
CA GLU A 170 19.44 -4.53 -12.69
C GLU A 170 20.23 -5.00 -13.92
N ALA A 171 21.56 -5.06 -13.82
CA ALA A 171 22.44 -5.47 -14.89
C ALA A 171 22.26 -6.95 -15.27
N GLY A 172 22.33 -7.22 -16.57
CA GLY A 172 22.53 -8.56 -17.10
C GLY A 172 23.96 -9.03 -16.87
N LEU A 173 24.21 -10.33 -17.05
CA LEU A 173 25.53 -10.93 -16.91
C LEU A 173 25.94 -11.60 -18.22
N GLU A 174 27.08 -11.19 -18.78
CA GLU A 174 27.73 -11.88 -19.90
C GLU A 174 28.95 -12.68 -19.45
N LEU A 175 29.13 -13.83 -20.09
CA LEU A 175 30.30 -14.67 -19.96
C LEU A 175 31.18 -14.50 -21.19
N LEU A 176 32.34 -13.88 -21.00
CA LEU A 176 33.34 -13.67 -22.03
C LEU A 176 34.52 -14.59 -21.78
N VAL A 177 34.81 -15.47 -22.74
CA VAL A 177 35.88 -16.45 -22.59
C VAL A 177 36.80 -16.47 -23.80
N SER A 178 38.05 -16.84 -23.53
CA SER A 178 39.13 -16.89 -24.51
C SER A 178 39.85 -18.24 -24.36
N PRO A 179 39.40 -19.28 -25.08
CA PRO A 179 40.10 -20.56 -25.13
C PRO A 179 41.56 -20.37 -25.60
N PRO A 180 42.47 -21.31 -25.28
CA PRO A 180 43.88 -21.19 -25.67
C PRO A 180 44.01 -21.05 -27.20
N GLY A 181 44.56 -19.91 -27.64
CA GLY A 181 44.77 -19.59 -29.06
C GLY A 181 43.59 -18.93 -29.79
N LYS A 182 42.46 -18.67 -29.12
CA LYS A 182 41.31 -17.93 -29.66
C LYS A 182 41.20 -16.53 -29.02
N LYS A 183 40.42 -15.65 -29.64
CA LYS A 183 40.10 -14.31 -29.10
C LYS A 183 38.96 -14.41 -28.09
N LEU A 184 38.80 -13.37 -27.26
CA LEU A 184 37.68 -13.21 -26.33
C LEU A 184 36.36 -13.20 -27.11
N GLN A 185 35.45 -14.13 -26.77
CA GLN A 185 34.15 -14.29 -27.41
C GLN A 185 33.08 -14.63 -26.37
N SER A 186 31.83 -14.32 -26.69
CA SER A 186 30.67 -14.71 -25.88
C SER A 186 30.44 -16.22 -25.93
N ILE A 187 29.93 -16.81 -24.85
CA ILE A 187 29.69 -18.26 -24.72
C ILE A 187 28.83 -18.83 -25.87
N THR A 188 27.90 -18.03 -26.41
CA THR A 188 27.00 -18.42 -27.50
C THR A 188 27.71 -18.75 -28.81
N LEU A 189 28.95 -18.29 -28.98
CA LEU A 189 29.77 -18.48 -30.20
C LEU A 189 30.72 -19.68 -30.11
N LEU A 190 30.75 -20.41 -28.99
CA LEU A 190 31.64 -21.55 -28.77
C LEU A 190 31.06 -22.87 -29.29
N SER A 191 31.93 -23.88 -29.45
CA SER A 191 31.49 -25.26 -29.73
C SER A 191 30.74 -25.87 -28.54
N GLY A 192 29.87 -26.86 -28.77
CA GLY A 192 29.04 -27.45 -27.71
C GLY A 192 29.85 -28.04 -26.53
N GLY A 193 31.00 -28.66 -26.78
CA GLY A 193 31.89 -29.15 -25.73
C GLY A 193 32.58 -28.02 -24.95
N GLU A 194 33.02 -26.96 -25.64
CA GLU A 194 33.58 -25.75 -25.00
C GLU A 194 32.52 -25.02 -24.16
N GLN A 195 31.27 -24.97 -24.62
CA GLN A 195 30.15 -24.39 -23.87
C GLN A 195 29.88 -25.17 -22.57
N ALA A 196 29.81 -26.50 -22.67
CA ALA A 196 29.59 -27.36 -21.50
C ALA A 196 30.71 -27.21 -20.46
N LEU A 197 31.98 -27.21 -20.88
CA LEU A 197 33.13 -26.99 -20.01
C LEU A 197 33.13 -25.61 -19.37
N THR A 198 32.78 -24.57 -20.14
CA THR A 198 32.71 -23.20 -19.64
C THR A 198 31.61 -23.04 -18.59
N ALA A 199 30.43 -23.62 -18.83
CA ALA A 199 29.32 -23.60 -17.87
C ALA A 199 29.69 -24.37 -16.59
N MET A 200 30.32 -25.54 -16.73
CA MET A 200 30.80 -26.33 -15.61
C MET A 200 31.87 -25.60 -14.80
N ALA A 201 32.78 -24.89 -15.46
CA ALA A 201 33.78 -24.05 -14.80
C ALA A 201 33.12 -22.96 -13.92
N LEU A 202 32.04 -22.33 -14.40
CA LEU A 202 31.28 -21.35 -13.63
C LEU A 202 30.62 -21.98 -12.40
N ILE A 203 29.98 -23.14 -12.57
CA ILE A 203 29.32 -23.86 -11.47
C ILE A 203 30.34 -24.20 -10.38
N PHE A 204 31.50 -24.75 -10.74
CA PHE A 204 32.56 -25.06 -9.78
C PHE A 204 33.17 -23.80 -9.13
N ALA A 205 33.27 -22.70 -9.87
CA ALA A 205 33.76 -21.45 -9.31
C ALA A 205 32.81 -20.87 -8.24
N VAL A 206 31.51 -20.94 -8.47
CA VAL A 206 30.49 -20.57 -7.47
C VAL A 206 30.54 -21.53 -6.28
N PHE A 207 30.69 -22.83 -6.54
CA PHE A 207 30.81 -23.85 -5.50
C PHE A 207 32.00 -23.63 -4.56
N LEU A 208 33.14 -23.18 -5.10
CA LEU A 208 34.36 -22.91 -4.34
C LEU A 208 34.25 -21.75 -3.33
N ILE A 209 33.27 -20.86 -3.50
CA ILE A 209 33.09 -19.71 -2.59
C ILE A 209 32.36 -20.11 -1.32
N ASN A 210 31.42 -21.04 -1.45
CA ASN A 210 30.69 -21.59 -0.32
C ASN A 210 30.55 -23.11 -0.51
N PRO A 211 31.58 -23.89 -0.14
CA PRO A 211 31.59 -25.31 -0.41
C PRO A 211 30.48 -26.03 0.36
N ALA A 212 29.68 -26.81 -0.36
CA ALA A 212 28.71 -27.69 0.27
C ALA A 212 29.40 -28.96 0.80
N PRO A 213 28.85 -29.61 1.84
CA PRO A 213 29.39 -30.87 2.35
C PRO A 213 29.25 -32.03 1.36
N ILE A 214 28.23 -31.99 0.48
CA ILE A 214 27.98 -33.02 -0.54
C ILE A 214 27.65 -32.32 -1.87
N CYS A 215 28.25 -32.79 -2.95
CA CYS A 215 27.98 -32.37 -4.32
C CYS A 215 27.61 -33.58 -5.17
N ILE A 216 26.47 -33.52 -5.87
CA ILE A 216 25.99 -34.58 -6.76
C ILE A 216 26.13 -34.09 -8.20
N LEU A 217 26.79 -34.87 -9.04
CA LEU A 217 27.01 -34.60 -10.46
C LEU A 217 26.39 -35.73 -11.27
N ASP A 218 25.43 -35.41 -12.14
CA ASP A 218 24.70 -36.40 -12.94
C ASP A 218 25.00 -36.22 -14.43
N GLU A 219 25.68 -37.19 -15.03
CA GLU A 219 26.10 -37.26 -16.44
C GLU A 219 26.73 -35.97 -17.00
N VAL A 220 27.42 -35.22 -16.14
CA VAL A 220 28.05 -33.94 -16.50
C VAL A 220 29.20 -34.10 -17.51
N ASP A 221 29.72 -35.32 -17.65
CA ASP A 221 30.82 -35.69 -18.55
C ASP A 221 30.36 -36.20 -19.92
N ALA A 222 29.05 -36.38 -20.15
CA ALA A 222 28.50 -36.84 -21.43
C ALA A 222 28.89 -35.98 -22.65
N PRO A 223 28.99 -34.62 -22.58
CA PRO A 223 29.38 -33.81 -23.73
C PRO A 223 30.91 -33.62 -23.87
N LEU A 224 31.72 -34.29 -23.04
CA LEU A 224 33.16 -34.09 -22.96
C LEU A 224 33.92 -35.17 -23.74
N ASP A 225 35.11 -34.83 -24.22
CA ASP A 225 36.06 -35.79 -24.78
C ASP A 225 37.00 -36.35 -23.70
N ASP A 226 37.69 -37.46 -23.99
CA ASP A 226 38.55 -38.16 -23.02
C ASP A 226 39.62 -37.24 -22.37
N ALA A 227 40.13 -36.28 -23.14
CA ALA A 227 41.11 -35.31 -22.67
C ALA A 227 40.52 -34.33 -21.64
N ASN A 228 39.33 -33.78 -21.90
CA ASN A 228 38.68 -32.86 -20.97
C ASN A 228 38.09 -33.59 -19.76
N VAL A 229 37.63 -34.83 -19.92
CA VAL A 229 37.22 -35.68 -18.79
C VAL A 229 38.38 -35.90 -17.84
N THR A 230 39.58 -36.18 -18.35
CA THR A 230 40.77 -36.34 -17.51
C THR A 230 41.04 -35.09 -16.66
N ARG A 231 40.87 -33.90 -17.23
CA ARG A 231 41.03 -32.62 -16.51
C ARG A 231 39.91 -32.39 -15.49
N PHE A 232 38.68 -32.74 -15.84
CA PHE A 232 37.54 -32.70 -14.93
C PHE A 232 37.73 -33.61 -13.71
N CYS A 233 38.17 -34.87 -13.89
CA CYS A 233 38.47 -35.76 -12.77
C CYS A 233 39.60 -35.21 -11.90
N SER A 234 40.67 -34.69 -12.51
CA SER A 234 41.78 -34.07 -11.79
C SER A 234 41.33 -32.86 -10.96
N LEU A 235 40.37 -32.09 -11.48
CA LEU A 235 39.77 -30.97 -10.76
C LEU A 235 38.93 -31.44 -9.57
N ILE A 236 38.10 -32.47 -9.72
CA ILE A 236 37.33 -33.05 -8.60
C ILE A 236 38.26 -33.53 -7.48
N GLU A 237 39.34 -34.23 -7.84
CA GLU A 237 40.34 -34.68 -6.87
C GLU A 237 40.97 -33.50 -6.11
N GLU A 238 41.28 -32.41 -6.81
CA GLU A 238 41.82 -31.20 -6.20
C GLU A 238 40.78 -30.51 -5.28
N LEU A 239 39.54 -30.39 -5.74
CA LEU A 239 38.45 -29.79 -4.96
C LEU A 239 38.20 -30.59 -3.68
N THR A 240 38.17 -31.92 -3.76
CA THR A 240 38.00 -32.81 -2.59
C THR A 240 39.07 -32.56 -1.52
N LYS A 241 40.32 -32.28 -1.95
CA LYS A 241 41.43 -31.95 -1.04
C LYS A 241 41.32 -30.56 -0.41
N ILE A 242 40.73 -29.60 -1.11
CA ILE A 242 40.65 -28.20 -0.68
C ILE A 242 39.43 -27.95 0.21
N THR A 243 38.26 -28.53 -0.11
CA THR A 243 36.97 -28.14 0.49
C THR A 243 36.34 -29.19 1.40
N GLU A 244 37.01 -30.33 1.64
CA GLU A 244 36.47 -31.49 2.38
C GLU A 244 35.10 -32.00 1.86
N THR A 245 34.71 -31.55 0.65
CA THR A 245 33.43 -31.87 0.02
C THR A 245 33.42 -33.33 -0.44
N LYS A 246 32.31 -34.03 -0.20
CA LYS A 246 32.08 -35.36 -0.78
C LYS A 246 31.39 -35.24 -2.13
N PHE A 247 32.03 -35.76 -3.18
CA PHE A 247 31.45 -35.82 -4.53
C PHE A 247 30.78 -37.17 -4.77
N ILE A 248 29.57 -37.13 -5.33
CA ILE A 248 28.84 -38.28 -5.85
C ILE A 248 28.66 -38.03 -7.34
N VAL A 249 29.31 -38.85 -8.16
CA VAL A 249 29.25 -38.72 -9.62
C VAL A 249 28.47 -39.89 -10.21
N ILE A 250 27.43 -39.59 -10.97
CA ILE A 250 26.66 -40.56 -11.76
C ILE A 250 27.14 -40.40 -13.20
N THR A 251 27.70 -41.47 -13.76
CA THR A 251 28.29 -41.46 -15.10
C THR A 251 28.34 -42.87 -15.66
N HIS A 252 28.34 -42.96 -16.99
CA HIS A 252 28.64 -44.18 -17.74
C HIS A 252 30.02 -44.13 -18.42
N HIS A 253 30.80 -43.08 -18.21
CA HIS A 253 32.06 -42.86 -18.88
C HIS A 253 33.22 -43.58 -18.19
N ALA A 254 33.91 -44.46 -18.93
CA ALA A 254 34.89 -45.39 -18.37
C ALA A 254 36.07 -44.69 -17.67
N LEU A 255 36.50 -43.53 -18.19
CA LEU A 255 37.63 -42.80 -17.63
C LEU A 255 37.28 -42.08 -16.32
N THR A 256 36.04 -41.61 -16.19
CA THR A 256 35.53 -41.07 -14.92
C THR A 256 35.41 -42.17 -13.89
N MET A 257 34.85 -43.33 -14.27
CA MET A 257 34.70 -44.48 -13.36
C MET A 257 36.04 -45.00 -12.83
N SER A 258 37.11 -44.99 -13.62
CA SER A 258 38.42 -45.50 -13.20
C SER A 258 39.18 -44.57 -12.23
N ARG A 259 38.75 -43.32 -12.10
CA ARG A 259 39.40 -42.30 -11.24
C ARG A 259 38.65 -42.02 -9.94
N MET A 260 37.66 -42.83 -9.59
CA MET A 260 36.88 -42.68 -8.36
C MET A 260 37.38 -43.63 -7.26
N ASN A 261 37.19 -43.27 -5.99
CA ASN A 261 37.59 -44.15 -4.88
C ASN A 261 36.71 -45.40 -4.77
N ARG A 262 35.41 -45.26 -5.03
CA ARG A 262 34.44 -46.33 -4.84
C ARG A 262 33.33 -46.25 -5.87
N LEU A 263 32.99 -47.39 -6.47
CA LEU A 263 31.93 -47.50 -7.47
C LEU A 263 30.69 -48.16 -6.87
N TYR A 264 29.54 -47.58 -7.17
CA TYR A 264 28.24 -48.15 -6.85
C TYR A 264 27.51 -48.42 -8.17
N GLY A 265 27.44 -49.69 -8.56
CA GLY A 265 26.69 -50.14 -9.71
C GLY A 265 25.23 -50.37 -9.34
N VAL A 266 24.31 -49.87 -10.16
CA VAL A 266 22.89 -50.20 -10.05
C VAL A 266 22.58 -51.28 -11.10
N THR A 267 22.11 -52.43 -10.65
CA THR A 267 21.73 -53.56 -11.50
C THR A 267 20.24 -53.85 -11.37
N MET A 268 19.61 -54.33 -12.43
CA MET A 268 18.23 -54.80 -12.40
C MET A 268 18.22 -56.33 -12.55
N ALA A 269 18.31 -57.05 -11.44
CA ALA A 269 18.20 -58.51 -11.43
C ALA A 269 16.77 -58.97 -11.77
N GLU A 270 15.77 -58.21 -11.32
CA GLU A 270 14.36 -58.38 -11.65
C GLU A 270 13.81 -57.12 -12.31
N ARG A 271 12.85 -57.29 -13.22
CA ARG A 271 12.30 -56.16 -13.98
C ARG A 271 11.56 -55.20 -13.05
N GLY A 272 12.08 -53.98 -12.94
CA GLY A 272 11.51 -52.93 -12.10
C GLY A 272 12.03 -52.88 -10.65
N VAL A 273 12.97 -53.76 -10.28
CA VAL A 273 13.62 -53.74 -8.95
C VAL A 273 15.11 -53.43 -9.15
N SER A 274 15.53 -52.25 -8.70
CA SER A 274 16.94 -51.84 -8.72
C SER A 274 17.66 -52.38 -7.50
N GLN A 275 18.79 -53.07 -7.71
CA GLN A 275 19.69 -53.55 -6.67
C GLN A 275 21.04 -52.83 -6.76
N LEU A 276 21.51 -52.34 -5.62
CA LEU A 276 22.79 -51.65 -5.50
C LEU A 276 23.91 -52.66 -5.24
N VAL A 277 24.96 -52.62 -6.06
CA VAL A 277 26.18 -53.40 -5.91
C VAL A 277 27.33 -52.42 -5.71
N ALA A 278 28.17 -52.64 -4.70
CA ALA A 278 29.33 -51.78 -4.43
C ALA A 278 30.63 -52.50 -4.77
N VAL A 279 31.50 -51.85 -5.52
CA VAL A 279 32.86 -52.30 -5.84
C VAL A 279 33.84 -51.26 -5.30
N ASP A 280 34.78 -51.72 -4.49
CA ASP A 280 35.84 -50.90 -3.91
C ASP A 280 37.08 -51.02 -4.80
N LEU A 281 37.39 -49.96 -5.55
CA LEU A 281 38.45 -50.01 -6.58
C LEU A 281 39.84 -50.17 -5.95
N GLU A 282 40.09 -49.50 -4.82
CA GLU A 282 41.37 -49.60 -4.08
C GLU A 282 41.63 -51.05 -3.63
N LYS A 283 40.60 -51.77 -3.19
CA LYS A 283 40.73 -53.20 -2.80
C LYS A 283 40.79 -54.15 -3.99
N ALA A 284 40.21 -53.77 -5.13
CA ALA A 284 40.23 -54.60 -6.33
C ALA A 284 41.63 -54.63 -6.95
N GLU A 285 42.38 -53.51 -6.93
CA GLU A 285 43.77 -53.47 -7.39
C GLU A 285 44.69 -54.37 -6.54
N GLU A 286 44.51 -54.42 -5.21
CA GLU A 286 45.27 -55.30 -4.31
C GLU A 286 45.01 -56.81 -4.52
N MET A 287 43.86 -57.19 -5.09
CA MET A 287 43.51 -58.60 -5.34
C MET A 287 43.95 -59.09 -6.73
N VAL A 288 44.31 -58.18 -7.64
CA VAL A 288 44.72 -58.48 -9.02
C VAL A 288 46.24 -58.37 -9.22
N ALA A 289 46.95 -57.67 -8.32
CA ALA A 289 48.41 -57.63 -8.22
C ALA A 289 49.00 -58.89 -7.57
#